data_AF-A0A1I2F4A2-F1
#
_entry.id   AF-A0A1I2F4A2-F1
#
_cell.length_a   1.000
_cell.length_b   1.000
_cell.length_c   1.000
_cell.angle_alpha   90.00
_cell.angle_beta   90.00
_cell.angle_gamma   90.00
#
_symmetry.space_group_name_H-M   'P 1'
#
loop_
_entity.id
_entity.type
_entity.pdbx_description
1 polymer ?
#
loop_
_entity_poly.entity_id
_entity_poly.type
_entity_poly.pdbx_seq_one_letter_code
_entity_poly.pdbx_strand_id
1 'polypeptide(L)'
;MSSFLIRQSRMKTTRLSAFWGAAVLAALMSAPAAWAHNVWLEPDAAGGYLVQFGGHAGQRETFDAAKLKSVQAFDRRGRPIDVAVTPTAGGVRVQPARQAALLAAYFDNGFFSRVGEGPMVNKPMNENPGATSGVHAVKYHKTIIQWGVVAKKPLGQPFEIVPLAHETPHAGEPLRVQVLLDGQPAAGIRLSLGEQGAPVTTAADGTAMVTPVAGPNQLLAIRRTPVTGDARTTSLSYEYLLAFPAH
;
A
#
# COMPACT_ATOMS: atom_id res chain seq x y z
N MET A 1 -31.80 43.55 -79.36
CA MET A 1 -31.76 42.06 -79.40
C MET A 1 -30.86 41.62 -78.26
N SER A 2 -31.40 41.65 -77.05
CA SER A 2 -31.92 40.50 -76.30
C SER A 2 -30.81 39.75 -75.57
N SER A 3 -30.71 40.01 -74.27
CA SER A 3 -30.03 39.12 -73.32
C SER A 3 -30.83 39.13 -72.03
N PHE A 4 -31.42 37.99 -71.72
CA PHE A 4 -32.01 37.68 -70.42
C PHE A 4 -31.57 36.26 -70.02
N LEU A 5 -31.23 36.18 -68.74
CA LEU A 5 -30.91 35.04 -67.88
C LEU A 5 -31.56 33.69 -68.24
N ILE A 6 -30.87 32.59 -67.89
CA ILE A 6 -31.35 31.59 -66.91
C ILE A 6 -30.15 30.82 -66.30
N ARG A 7 -30.24 30.62 -64.98
CA ARG A 7 -29.35 29.88 -64.07
C ARG A 7 -29.24 28.38 -64.38
N GLN A 8 -28.11 27.78 -64.04
CA GLN A 8 -28.09 26.55 -63.22
C GLN A 8 -26.91 26.52 -62.24
N SER A 9 -27.23 26.09 -61.02
CA SER A 9 -26.38 25.94 -59.83
C SER A 9 -25.60 24.62 -59.88
N ARG A 10 -24.29 24.65 -59.57
CA ARG A 10 -23.55 23.44 -59.17
C ARG A 10 -23.04 23.60 -57.74
N MET A 11 -23.46 22.66 -56.90
CA MET A 11 -23.10 22.51 -55.50
C MET A 11 -21.59 22.29 -55.33
N LYS A 12 -21.01 22.99 -54.35
CA LYS A 12 -19.63 22.80 -53.90
C LYS A 12 -19.56 21.55 -53.02
N THR A 13 -18.71 20.61 -53.40
CA THR A 13 -18.37 19.41 -52.61
C THR A 13 -17.58 19.80 -51.37
N THR A 14 -18.20 19.74 -50.20
CA THR A 14 -17.52 19.84 -48.90
C THR A 14 -16.89 18.48 -48.59
N ARG A 15 -15.55 18.42 -48.58
CA ARG A 15 -14.81 17.24 -48.09
C ARG A 15 -14.94 17.20 -46.56
N LEU A 16 -15.67 16.22 -46.04
CA LEU A 16 -15.65 15.85 -44.62
C LEU A 16 -14.33 15.14 -44.33
N SER A 17 -13.42 15.84 -43.66
CA SER A 17 -12.24 15.24 -43.05
C SER A 17 -12.69 14.46 -41.81
N ALA A 18 -12.78 13.14 -41.92
CA ALA A 18 -13.01 12.26 -40.77
C ALA A 18 -11.74 12.22 -39.90
N PHE A 19 -11.74 12.97 -38.80
CA PHE A 19 -10.77 12.78 -37.73
C PHE A 19 -11.13 11.52 -36.95
N TRP A 20 -10.42 10.43 -37.22
CA TRP A 20 -10.41 9.26 -36.34
C TRP A 20 -9.63 9.61 -35.07
N GLY A 21 -10.32 10.21 -34.10
CA GLY A 21 -9.82 10.32 -32.74
C GLY A 21 -9.87 8.95 -32.08
N ALA A 22 -8.73 8.26 -32.00
CA ALA A 22 -8.59 7.08 -31.17
C ALA A 22 -8.66 7.51 -29.69
N ALA A 23 -9.86 7.52 -29.13
CA ALA A 23 -10.05 7.62 -27.68
C ALA A 23 -9.58 6.30 -27.06
N VAL A 24 -8.34 6.28 -26.56
CA VAL A 24 -7.89 5.24 -25.64
C VAL A 24 -8.65 5.46 -24.34
N LEU A 25 -9.80 4.80 -24.19
CA LEU A 25 -10.44 4.63 -22.89
C LEU A 25 -9.45 3.84 -22.03
N ALA A 26 -8.69 4.53 -21.19
CA ALA A 26 -8.04 3.91 -20.06
C ALA A 26 -9.16 3.40 -19.15
N ALA A 27 -9.54 2.13 -19.33
CA ALA A 27 -10.44 1.45 -18.42
C ALA A 27 -9.77 1.46 -17.04
N LEU A 28 -10.20 2.39 -16.18
CA LEU A 28 -10.03 2.30 -14.75
C LEU A 28 -10.77 1.04 -14.30
N MET A 29 -10.07 -0.09 -14.37
CA MET A 29 -10.46 -1.29 -13.68
C MET A 29 -10.37 -0.98 -12.19
N SER A 30 -11.49 -0.52 -11.62
CA SER A 30 -11.73 -0.59 -10.19
C SER A 30 -11.69 -2.07 -9.81
N ALA A 31 -10.48 -2.54 -9.45
CA ALA A 31 -10.32 -3.86 -8.87
C ALA A 31 -11.29 -3.96 -7.67
N PRO A 32 -12.09 -5.03 -7.55
CA PRO A 32 -12.94 -5.23 -6.39
C PRO A 32 -12.09 -5.11 -5.14
N ALA A 33 -12.64 -4.48 -4.09
CA ALA A 33 -11.98 -4.22 -2.83
C ALA A 33 -11.20 -5.47 -2.40
N ALA A 34 -9.88 -5.42 -2.57
CA ALA A 34 -9.00 -6.48 -2.12
C ALA A 34 -9.26 -6.63 -0.62
N TRP A 35 -9.35 -7.87 -0.13
CA TRP A 35 -9.30 -8.15 1.29
C TRP A 35 -7.93 -7.70 1.82
N ALA A 36 -7.83 -6.40 2.12
CA ALA A 36 -6.62 -5.76 2.60
C ALA A 36 -6.56 -5.99 4.10
N HIS A 37 -6.13 -7.20 4.49
CA HIS A 37 -5.72 -7.43 5.86
C HIS A 37 -4.46 -6.61 6.12
N ASN A 38 -4.42 -5.83 7.19
CA ASN A 38 -3.19 -5.17 7.61
C ASN A 38 -2.58 -5.91 8.81
N VAL A 39 -1.30 -5.64 9.03
CA VAL A 39 -0.61 -5.94 10.29
C VAL A 39 -0.30 -4.60 10.94
N TRP A 40 -0.59 -4.46 12.23
CA TRP A 40 -0.25 -3.24 12.98
C TRP A 40 0.19 -3.59 14.39
N LEU A 41 0.86 -2.65 15.06
CA LEU A 41 1.29 -2.81 16.45
C LEU A 41 0.49 -1.86 17.33
N GLU A 42 -0.21 -2.41 18.31
CA GLU A 42 -0.91 -1.66 19.35
C GLU A 42 -0.10 -1.66 20.63
N PRO A 43 0.06 -0.52 21.32
CA PRO A 43 0.74 -0.50 22.62
C PRO A 43 -0.06 -1.30 23.66
N ASP A 44 0.64 -2.03 24.52
CA ASP A 44 0.05 -2.63 25.72
C ASP A 44 0.36 -1.84 26.99
N ALA A 45 -0.36 -2.15 28.07
CA ALA A 45 -0.22 -1.46 29.35
C ALA A 45 1.14 -1.66 30.03
N ALA A 46 1.91 -2.67 29.65
CA ALA A 46 3.22 -3.01 30.21
C ALA A 46 4.39 -2.44 29.38
N GLY A 47 4.11 -1.50 28.46
CA GLY A 47 5.14 -0.85 27.63
C GLY A 47 5.67 -1.71 26.50
N GLY A 48 4.99 -2.81 26.18
CA GLY A 48 5.19 -3.59 24.97
C GLY A 48 4.14 -3.24 23.91
N TYR A 49 4.07 -4.09 22.89
CA TYR A 49 3.14 -3.94 21.78
C TYR A 49 2.56 -5.31 21.41
N LEU A 50 1.27 -5.35 21.08
CA LEU A 50 0.64 -6.51 20.48
C LEU A 50 0.62 -6.34 18.97
N VAL A 51 1.15 -7.34 18.26
CA VAL A 51 1.00 -7.46 16.81
C VAL A 51 -0.42 -7.93 16.55
N GLN A 52 -1.18 -7.06 15.88
CA GLN A 52 -2.53 -7.34 15.42
C GLN A 52 -2.53 -7.63 13.93
N PHE A 53 -3.49 -8.44 13.51
CA PHE A 53 -3.77 -8.75 12.13
C PHE A 53 -5.28 -8.66 11.92
N GLY A 54 -5.70 -8.18 10.75
CA GLY A 54 -7.12 -7.92 10.57
C GLY A 54 -7.44 -7.08 9.35
N GLY A 55 -8.71 -7.09 8.95
CA GLY A 55 -9.22 -6.40 7.77
C GLY A 55 -10.11 -5.21 8.11
N HIS A 56 -11.11 -5.00 7.24
CA HIS A 56 -11.93 -3.82 7.15
C HIS A 56 -12.39 -3.26 8.50
N ALA A 57 -12.26 -1.95 8.68
CA ALA A 57 -12.66 -1.23 9.91
C ALA A 57 -12.00 -1.75 11.20
N GLY A 58 -10.80 -2.33 11.11
CA GLY A 58 -10.01 -2.76 12.28
C GLY A 58 -10.48 -4.07 12.92
N GLN A 59 -11.28 -4.86 12.19
CA GLN A 59 -11.68 -6.18 12.63
C GLN A 59 -10.46 -7.07 12.83
N ARG A 60 -10.27 -7.59 14.04
CA ARG A 60 -9.13 -8.42 14.40
C ARG A 60 -9.37 -9.87 14.01
N GLU A 61 -8.35 -10.48 13.45
CA GLU A 61 -8.32 -11.89 13.08
C GLU A 61 -7.14 -12.58 13.76
N THR A 62 -7.32 -13.86 14.07
CA THR A 62 -6.23 -14.69 14.59
C THR A 62 -5.26 -15.03 13.46
N PHE A 63 -3.99 -15.17 13.80
CA PHE A 63 -2.95 -15.56 12.86
C PHE A 63 -1.94 -16.48 13.54
N ASP A 64 -1.28 -17.32 12.73
CA ASP A 64 -0.14 -18.12 13.19
C ASP A 64 1.06 -17.19 13.43
N ALA A 65 1.65 -17.24 14.62
CA ALA A 65 2.82 -16.45 14.99
C ALA A 65 3.99 -16.62 14.00
N ALA A 66 4.10 -17.76 13.33
CA ALA A 66 5.12 -18.01 12.29
C ALA A 66 4.97 -17.10 11.05
N LYS A 67 3.83 -16.45 10.85
CA LYS A 67 3.64 -15.42 9.80
C LYS A 67 4.42 -14.14 10.12
N LEU A 68 4.66 -13.83 11.38
CA LEU A 68 5.53 -12.72 11.77
C LEU A 68 7.00 -13.15 11.59
N LYS A 69 7.68 -12.58 10.59
CA LYS A 69 9.04 -12.98 10.23
C LYS A 69 10.10 -12.18 10.97
N SER A 70 9.84 -10.91 11.26
CA SER A 70 10.74 -10.09 12.06
C SER A 70 10.04 -8.87 12.65
N VAL A 71 10.51 -8.43 13.80
CA VAL A 71 10.23 -7.10 14.35
C VAL A 71 11.55 -6.44 14.75
N GLN A 72 11.71 -5.18 14.37
CA GLN A 72 12.88 -4.37 14.70
C GLN A 72 12.44 -3.12 15.45
N ALA A 73 13.25 -2.67 16.39
CA ALA A 73 13.02 -1.43 17.13
C ALA A 73 14.21 -0.48 17.00
N PHE A 74 13.91 0.81 16.99
CA PHE A 74 14.90 1.86 16.83
C PHE A 74 14.62 3.03 17.76
N ASP A 75 15.68 3.72 18.19
CA ASP A 75 15.54 5.01 18.87
C ASP A 75 15.37 6.19 17.91
N ARG A 76 15.19 7.40 18.45
CA ARG A 76 14.95 8.62 17.65
C ARG A 76 16.05 8.93 16.63
N ARG A 77 17.28 8.41 16.84
CA ARG A 77 18.43 8.59 15.93
C ARG A 77 18.56 7.46 14.91
N GLY A 78 17.77 6.40 15.05
CA GLY A 78 17.80 5.20 14.21
C GLY A 78 18.84 4.18 14.67
N ARG A 79 19.27 4.21 15.94
CA ARG A 79 20.10 3.13 16.49
C ARG A 79 19.20 1.96 16.87
N PRO A 80 19.60 0.71 16.55
CA PRO A 80 18.80 -0.46 16.86
C PRO A 80 18.61 -0.62 18.38
N ILE A 81 17.49 -1.22 18.75
CA ILE A 81 17.12 -1.62 20.11
C ILE A 81 16.75 -3.10 20.06
N ASP A 82 17.27 -3.88 21.00
CA ASP A 82 16.90 -5.29 21.12
C ASP A 82 15.40 -5.44 21.42
N VAL A 83 14.79 -6.47 20.83
CA VAL A 83 13.35 -6.73 20.93
C VAL A 83 13.13 -8.18 21.32
N ALA A 84 12.40 -8.41 22.41
CA ALA A 84 11.84 -9.71 22.72
C ALA A 84 10.51 -9.90 21.97
N VAL A 85 10.32 -11.07 21.37
CA VAL A 85 9.10 -11.43 20.62
C VAL A 85 8.56 -12.72 21.22
N THR A 86 7.35 -12.65 21.79
CA THR A 86 6.74 -13.75 22.54
C THR A 86 5.34 -14.02 22.01
N PRO A 87 5.04 -15.24 21.51
CA PRO A 87 3.66 -15.63 21.19
C PRO A 87 2.76 -15.52 22.43
N THR A 88 1.55 -15.01 22.27
CA THR A 88 0.55 -14.90 23.34
C THR A 88 -0.81 -15.40 22.87
N ALA A 89 -1.75 -15.56 23.79
CA ALA A 89 -3.15 -15.74 23.40
C ALA A 89 -3.61 -14.52 22.57
N GLY A 90 -4.07 -14.77 21.34
CA GLY A 90 -4.57 -13.72 20.45
C GLY A 90 -3.53 -12.98 19.61
N GLY A 91 -2.25 -13.37 19.60
CA GLY A 91 -1.26 -12.79 18.70
C GLY A 91 0.19 -12.97 19.14
N VAL A 92 1.01 -11.96 18.84
CA VAL A 92 2.43 -11.93 19.25
C VAL A 92 2.70 -10.63 20.01
N ARG A 93 3.30 -10.75 21.19
CA ARG A 93 3.76 -9.62 21.98
C ARG A 93 5.21 -9.27 21.62
N VAL A 94 5.46 -7.98 21.49
CA VAL A 94 6.74 -7.37 21.14
C VAL A 94 7.15 -6.46 22.29
N GLN A 95 8.35 -6.67 22.85
CA GLN A 95 8.88 -5.86 23.94
C GLN A 95 10.26 -5.33 23.57
N PRO A 96 10.36 -4.04 23.18
CA PRO A 96 11.65 -3.37 23.09
C PRO A 96 12.33 -3.31 24.46
N ALA A 97 13.66 -3.48 24.50
CA ALA A 97 14.45 -3.45 25.73
C ALA A 97 14.47 -2.08 26.44
N ARG A 98 14.09 -1.02 25.73
CA ARG A 98 13.89 0.35 26.21
C ARG A 98 12.92 1.08 25.29
N GLN A 99 12.50 2.28 25.66
CA GLN A 99 11.57 3.08 24.84
C GLN A 99 12.08 3.22 23.39
N ALA A 100 11.27 2.73 22.45
CA ALA A 100 11.50 2.85 21.02
C ALA A 100 10.84 4.12 20.47
N ALA A 101 11.45 4.69 19.44
CA ALA A 101 10.85 5.75 18.64
C ALA A 101 10.16 5.20 17.39
N LEU A 102 10.62 4.05 16.90
CA LEU A 102 10.05 3.38 15.73
C LEU A 102 10.09 1.86 15.91
N LEU A 103 9.01 1.19 15.52
CA LEU A 103 8.96 -0.26 15.34
C LEU A 103 8.71 -0.57 13.87
N ALA A 104 9.37 -1.59 13.33
CA ALA A 104 9.15 -2.08 11.98
C ALA A 104 8.88 -3.58 12.01
N ALA A 105 7.89 -4.04 11.25
CA ALA A 105 7.51 -5.46 11.17
C ALA A 105 7.50 -5.95 9.72
N TYR A 106 7.89 -7.21 9.54
CA TYR A 106 7.71 -7.97 8.30
C TYR A 106 6.85 -9.19 8.63
N PHE A 107 5.74 -9.30 7.91
CA PHE A 107 4.75 -10.35 8.07
C PHE A 107 4.50 -11.00 6.70
N ASP A 108 4.73 -12.30 6.61
CA ASP A 108 4.39 -13.09 5.42
C ASP A 108 3.05 -13.77 5.66
N ASN A 109 2.01 -13.26 5.00
CA ASN A 109 0.66 -13.81 5.15
C ASN A 109 0.47 -15.12 4.36
N GLY A 110 1.46 -15.50 3.55
CA GLY A 110 1.46 -16.72 2.76
C GLY A 110 0.76 -16.57 1.41
N PHE A 111 0.46 -17.72 0.82
CA PHE A 111 -0.13 -17.82 -0.51
C PHE A 111 -1.64 -18.02 -0.43
N PHE A 112 -2.34 -17.30 -1.29
CA PHE A 112 -3.77 -17.46 -1.49
C PHE A 112 -4.06 -17.71 -2.96
N SER A 113 -5.04 -18.55 -3.26
CA SER A 113 -5.40 -18.89 -4.64
C SER A 113 -6.91 -19.05 -4.81
N ARG A 114 -7.40 -18.93 -6.05
CA ARG A 114 -8.81 -19.14 -6.40
C ARG A 114 -8.99 -19.87 -7.73
N VAL A 115 -10.12 -20.57 -7.85
CA VAL A 115 -10.59 -21.21 -9.09
C VAL A 115 -11.63 -20.31 -9.74
N GLY A 116 -11.37 -19.84 -10.97
CA GLY A 116 -12.21 -18.83 -11.62
C GLY A 116 -12.47 -17.64 -10.69
N GLU A 117 -13.69 -17.11 -10.71
CA GLU A 117 -14.13 -16.00 -9.84
C GLU A 117 -14.57 -16.46 -8.42
N GLY A 118 -14.17 -17.67 -8.01
CA GLY A 118 -14.41 -18.17 -6.65
C GLY A 118 -13.64 -17.41 -5.56
N PRO A 119 -13.91 -17.71 -4.27
CA PRO A 119 -13.22 -17.07 -3.16
C PRO A 119 -11.73 -17.43 -3.14
N MET A 120 -10.92 -16.52 -2.57
CA MET A 120 -9.53 -16.83 -2.27
C MET A 120 -9.46 -17.79 -1.08
N VAL A 121 -8.71 -18.88 -1.22
CA VAL A 121 -8.38 -19.80 -0.13
C VAL A 121 -6.92 -19.63 0.24
N ASN A 122 -6.57 -19.79 1.52
CA ASN A 122 -5.20 -19.68 2.02
C ASN A 122 -4.38 -20.94 1.68
N LYS A 123 -4.16 -21.16 0.38
CA LYS A 123 -3.31 -22.20 -0.20
C LYS A 123 -2.60 -21.66 -1.44
N PRO A 124 -1.37 -22.09 -1.72
CA PRO A 124 -0.74 -21.84 -3.01
C PRO A 124 -1.48 -22.57 -4.15
N MET A 125 -1.30 -22.10 -5.38
CA MET A 125 -2.00 -22.63 -6.56
C MET A 125 -1.71 -24.12 -6.80
N ASN A 126 -0.49 -24.58 -6.55
CA ASN A 126 -0.11 -25.99 -6.68
C ASN A 126 -0.73 -26.91 -5.62
N GLU A 127 -1.38 -26.36 -4.60
CA GLU A 127 -2.11 -27.11 -3.56
C GLU A 127 -3.63 -26.85 -3.61
N ASN A 128 -4.09 -26.11 -4.63
CA ASN A 128 -5.49 -25.81 -4.89
C ASN A 128 -5.84 -26.25 -6.32
N PRO A 129 -6.29 -27.51 -6.51
CA PRO A 129 -6.57 -28.06 -7.83
C PRO A 129 -7.50 -27.17 -8.65
N GLY A 130 -7.08 -26.86 -9.89
CA GLY A 130 -7.83 -25.98 -10.79
C GLY A 130 -7.66 -24.48 -10.51
N ALA A 131 -6.78 -24.07 -9.60
CA ALA A 131 -6.52 -22.65 -9.37
C ALA A 131 -6.09 -21.94 -10.65
N THR A 132 -6.76 -20.82 -10.93
CA THR A 132 -6.54 -19.99 -12.12
C THR A 132 -5.75 -18.72 -11.80
N SER A 133 -5.72 -18.32 -10.53
CA SER A 133 -4.90 -17.21 -10.05
C SER A 133 -4.50 -17.39 -8.59
N GLY A 134 -3.40 -16.73 -8.23
CA GLY A 134 -2.88 -16.70 -6.88
C GLY A 134 -2.16 -15.40 -6.55
N VAL A 135 -1.99 -15.18 -5.25
CA VAL A 135 -1.25 -14.06 -4.67
C VAL A 135 -0.40 -14.57 -3.52
N HIS A 136 0.88 -14.19 -3.52
CA HIS A 136 1.71 -14.22 -2.32
C HIS A 136 1.55 -12.87 -1.62
N ALA A 137 0.96 -12.86 -0.43
CA ALA A 137 0.66 -11.64 0.30
C ALA A 137 1.71 -11.37 1.38
N VAL A 138 2.51 -10.34 1.17
CA VAL A 138 3.58 -9.91 2.08
C VAL A 138 3.27 -8.51 2.62
N LYS A 139 3.40 -8.34 3.93
CA LYS A 139 3.02 -7.12 4.63
C LYS A 139 4.23 -6.56 5.36
N TYR A 140 4.47 -5.28 5.13
CA TYR A 140 5.46 -4.50 5.85
C TYR A 140 4.75 -3.42 6.65
N HIS A 141 5.30 -3.09 7.81
CA HIS A 141 4.71 -2.11 8.69
C HIS A 141 5.77 -1.30 9.39
N LYS A 142 5.47 -0.03 9.65
CA LYS A 142 6.18 0.80 10.62
C LYS A 142 5.20 1.54 11.53
N THR A 143 5.49 1.58 12.82
CA THR A 143 4.88 2.55 13.75
C THR A 143 5.94 3.55 14.17
N ILE A 144 5.73 4.84 13.86
CA ILE A 144 6.45 5.95 14.48
C ILE A 144 5.76 6.24 15.81
N ILE A 145 6.42 5.88 16.91
CA ILE A 145 5.97 6.14 18.29
C ILE A 145 6.40 7.55 18.71
N GLN A 146 7.62 7.92 18.36
CA GLN A 146 8.17 9.26 18.60
C GLN A 146 8.86 9.75 17.33
N TRP A 147 8.50 10.95 16.90
CA TRP A 147 9.17 11.58 15.78
C TRP A 147 10.64 11.90 16.10
N GLY A 148 11.48 11.65 15.11
CA GLY A 148 12.92 11.82 15.17
C GLY A 148 13.55 11.49 13.83
N VAL A 149 14.88 11.59 13.76
CA VAL A 149 15.66 11.32 12.54
C VAL A 149 15.35 9.95 11.95
N VAL A 150 15.03 8.95 12.78
CA VAL A 150 14.63 7.60 12.31
C VAL A 150 13.42 7.60 11.38
N ALA A 151 12.49 8.55 11.53
CA ALA A 151 11.30 8.64 10.67
C ALA A 151 11.66 8.89 9.20
N LYS A 152 12.80 9.54 8.94
CA LYS A 152 13.30 9.85 7.59
C LYS A 152 14.22 8.80 7.00
N LYS A 153 14.48 7.71 7.72
CA LYS A 153 15.44 6.70 7.28
C LYS A 153 14.72 5.53 6.61
N PRO A 154 15.15 5.13 5.41
CA PRO A 154 14.90 3.79 4.92
C PRO A 154 15.51 2.77 5.90
N LEU A 155 14.77 1.71 6.17
CA LEU A 155 15.16 0.57 7.01
C LEU A 155 15.47 -0.67 6.15
N GLY A 156 15.29 -0.57 4.83
CA GLY A 156 15.61 -1.65 3.89
C GLY A 156 14.49 -2.69 3.74
N GLN A 157 13.25 -2.35 4.10
CA GLN A 157 12.11 -3.20 3.74
C GLN A 157 11.93 -3.17 2.21
N PRO A 158 11.67 -4.31 1.54
CA PRO A 158 11.47 -4.38 0.08
C PRO A 158 10.41 -3.43 -0.47
N PHE A 159 9.37 -3.13 0.31
CA PHE A 159 8.43 -2.06 0.00
C PHE A 159 8.32 -1.17 1.23
N GLU A 160 8.49 0.14 1.06
CA GLU A 160 8.71 1.04 2.18
C GLU A 160 8.11 2.43 1.96
N ILE A 161 7.37 2.95 2.95
CA ILE A 161 7.01 4.37 3.02
C ILE A 161 7.96 5.06 4.01
N VAL A 162 8.56 6.17 3.57
CA VAL A 162 9.50 6.98 4.34
C VAL A 162 9.02 8.43 4.37
N PRO A 163 8.61 8.96 5.54
CA PRO A 163 8.43 10.39 5.72
C PRO A 163 9.67 11.20 5.35
N LEU A 164 9.50 12.38 4.76
CA LEU A 164 10.60 13.31 4.51
C LEU A 164 10.75 14.37 5.63
N ALA A 165 9.98 14.21 6.71
CA ALA A 165 10.01 14.99 7.93
C ALA A 165 10.45 14.15 9.15
N HIS A 166 11.05 14.81 10.13
CA HIS A 166 11.51 14.17 11.38
C HIS A 166 10.88 14.79 12.63
N GLU A 167 10.17 15.90 12.46
CA GLU A 167 9.33 16.52 13.47
C GLU A 167 7.91 15.96 13.34
N THR A 168 7.14 16.04 14.42
CA THR A 168 5.75 15.60 14.38
C THR A 168 4.97 16.48 13.40
N PRO A 169 4.28 15.91 12.41
CA PRO A 169 3.49 16.68 11.46
C PRO A 169 2.27 17.30 12.15
N HIS A 170 1.81 18.41 11.60
CA HIS A 170 0.59 19.06 12.04
C HIS A 170 -0.62 18.54 11.27
N ALA A 171 -1.74 18.40 11.97
CA ALA A 171 -3.02 18.07 11.38
C ALA A 171 -3.43 19.15 10.37
N GLY A 172 -3.89 18.73 9.18
CA GLY A 172 -4.28 19.66 8.12
C GLY A 172 -3.11 20.22 7.30
N GLU A 173 -1.86 20.03 7.74
CA GLU A 173 -0.68 20.46 6.98
C GLU A 173 -0.12 19.34 6.09
N PRO A 174 0.43 19.65 4.90
CA PRO A 174 1.02 18.63 4.03
C PRO A 174 2.27 17.97 4.63
N LEU A 175 2.24 16.64 4.76
CA LEU A 175 3.40 15.80 5.03
C LEU A 175 3.88 15.17 3.72
N ARG A 176 5.13 15.46 3.32
CA ARG A 176 5.77 14.78 2.19
C ARG A 176 6.30 13.41 2.60
N VAL A 177 5.98 12.40 1.81
CA VAL A 177 6.49 11.02 1.95
C VAL A 177 7.15 10.57 0.66
N GLN A 178 8.02 9.57 0.73
CA GLN A 178 8.59 8.86 -0.40
C GLN A 178 8.29 7.36 -0.27
N VAL A 179 7.87 6.73 -1.36
CA VAL A 179 7.70 5.28 -1.44
C VAL A 179 8.89 4.68 -2.16
N LEU A 180 9.44 3.62 -1.57
CA LEU A 180 10.55 2.86 -2.11
C LEU A 180 10.10 1.43 -2.43
N LEU A 181 10.58 0.90 -3.55
CA LEU A 181 10.63 -0.52 -3.83
C LEU A 181 12.10 -0.92 -3.96
N ASP A 182 12.54 -1.89 -3.15
CA ASP A 182 13.91 -2.39 -3.11
C ASP A 182 14.95 -1.26 -2.97
N GLY A 183 14.62 -0.29 -2.13
CA GLY A 183 15.43 0.91 -1.87
C GLY A 183 15.39 1.98 -2.97
N GLN A 184 14.67 1.76 -4.08
CA GLN A 184 14.55 2.72 -5.18
C GLN A 184 13.20 3.45 -5.17
N PRO A 185 13.13 4.73 -5.57
CA PRO A 185 11.86 5.44 -5.67
C PRO A 185 10.83 4.74 -6.55
N ALA A 186 9.61 4.59 -6.04
CA ALA A 186 8.51 3.92 -6.72
C ALA A 186 7.42 4.92 -7.12
N ALA A 187 7.29 5.20 -8.41
CA ALA A 187 6.25 6.05 -8.97
C ALA A 187 4.90 5.31 -9.14
N GLY A 188 3.80 6.06 -9.24
CA GLY A 188 2.47 5.48 -9.50
C GLY A 188 1.86 4.69 -8.35
N ILE A 189 2.45 4.68 -7.16
CA ILE A 189 1.92 4.01 -5.99
C ILE A 189 0.78 4.83 -5.40
N ARG A 190 -0.38 4.20 -5.24
CA ARG A 190 -1.53 4.77 -4.55
C ARG A 190 -1.31 4.70 -3.04
N LEU A 191 -1.53 5.84 -2.38
CA LEU A 191 -1.51 6.01 -0.93
C LEU A 191 -2.86 6.50 -0.43
N SER A 192 -3.28 6.07 0.76
CA SER A 192 -4.47 6.62 1.43
C SER A 192 -4.29 6.63 2.95
N LEU A 193 -4.80 7.67 3.61
CA LEU A 193 -4.94 7.70 5.07
C LEU A 193 -6.19 6.91 5.46
N GLY A 194 -5.99 5.76 6.09
CA GLY A 194 -7.04 4.77 6.32
C GLY A 194 -7.55 4.13 5.03
N GLU A 195 -8.45 3.17 5.17
CA GLU A 195 -9.00 2.39 4.06
C GLU A 195 -9.92 3.21 3.14
N GLN A 196 -10.56 4.24 3.69
CA GLN A 196 -11.53 5.10 2.98
C GLN A 196 -10.97 6.49 2.66
N GLY A 197 -9.69 6.74 2.94
CA GLY A 197 -9.06 8.03 2.67
C GLY A 197 -9.03 8.35 1.17
N ALA A 198 -9.16 9.65 0.85
CA ALA A 198 -8.94 10.13 -0.50
C ALA A 198 -7.52 9.75 -0.95
N PRO A 199 -7.36 9.10 -2.11
CA PRO A 199 -6.07 8.62 -2.54
C PRO A 199 -5.20 9.73 -3.09
N VAL A 200 -3.90 9.60 -2.85
CA VAL A 200 -2.86 10.33 -3.58
C VAL A 200 -1.96 9.32 -4.29
N THR A 201 -1.25 9.76 -5.33
CA THR A 201 -0.36 8.90 -6.11
C THR A 201 1.04 9.49 -6.12
N THR A 202 2.05 8.64 -5.93
CA THR A 202 3.45 9.07 -5.96
C THR A 202 3.87 9.53 -7.35
N ALA A 203 4.59 10.65 -7.41
CA ALA A 203 5.22 11.20 -8.61
C ALA A 203 6.39 10.33 -9.11
N ALA A 204 7.04 10.78 -10.19
CA ALA A 204 8.17 10.09 -10.81
C ALA A 204 9.35 9.85 -9.86
N ASP A 205 9.57 10.74 -8.89
CA ASP A 205 10.60 10.62 -7.85
C ASP A 205 10.14 9.78 -6.63
N GLY A 206 9.02 9.08 -6.75
CA GLY A 206 8.42 8.27 -5.70
C GLY A 206 7.78 9.07 -4.57
N THR A 207 7.66 10.40 -4.68
CA THR A 207 7.13 11.24 -3.60
C THR A 207 5.65 11.56 -3.75
N ALA A 208 4.96 11.74 -2.62
CA ALA A 208 3.57 12.20 -2.55
C ALA A 208 3.38 13.14 -1.35
N MET A 209 2.33 13.96 -1.42
CA MET A 209 1.85 14.78 -0.30
C MET A 209 0.62 14.13 0.30
N VAL A 210 0.61 13.95 1.63
CA VAL A 210 -0.55 13.50 2.38
C VAL A 210 -0.88 14.54 3.44
N THR A 211 -2.15 14.67 3.82
CA THR A 211 -2.59 15.63 4.83
C THR A 211 -3.08 14.87 6.05
N PRO A 212 -2.28 14.75 7.13
CA PRO A 212 -2.65 14.02 8.33
C PRO A 212 -3.84 14.66 9.07
N VAL A 213 -4.49 13.87 9.91
CA VAL A 213 -5.48 14.34 10.90
C VAL A 213 -4.87 14.33 12.29
N ALA A 214 -5.45 15.09 13.23
CA ALA A 214 -4.97 15.13 14.60
C ALA A 214 -5.05 13.73 15.26
N GLY A 215 -4.00 13.36 16.00
CA GLY A 215 -3.89 12.06 16.65
C GLY A 215 -3.34 10.96 15.72
N PRO A 216 -3.81 9.70 15.86
CA PRO A 216 -3.25 8.57 15.14
C PRO A 216 -3.65 8.55 13.66
N ASN A 217 -2.67 8.30 12.79
CA ASN A 217 -2.84 8.14 11.36
C ASN A 217 -2.32 6.77 10.93
N GLN A 218 -2.93 6.19 9.90
CA GLN A 218 -2.45 4.99 9.21
C GLN A 218 -2.38 5.29 7.71
N LEU A 219 -1.19 5.39 7.16
CA LEU A 219 -0.98 5.59 5.73
C LEU A 219 -0.72 4.24 5.06
N LEU A 220 -1.59 3.89 4.13
CA LEU A 220 -1.63 2.60 3.47
C LEU A 220 -1.07 2.69 2.05
N ALA A 221 -0.35 1.66 1.62
CA ALA A 221 0.05 1.47 0.23
C ALA A 221 -0.05 0.00 -0.15
N ILE A 222 -0.43 -0.28 -1.39
CA ILE A 222 -0.46 -1.63 -1.94
C ILE A 222 0.19 -1.62 -3.31
N ARG A 223 1.08 -2.59 -3.55
CA ARG A 223 1.65 -2.87 -4.87
C ARG A 223 1.49 -4.35 -5.17
N ARG A 224 0.74 -4.65 -6.23
CA ARG A 224 0.65 -6.00 -6.78
C ARG A 224 1.42 -6.08 -8.09
N THR A 225 2.33 -7.05 -8.17
CA THR A 225 3.16 -7.29 -9.34
C THR A 225 2.89 -8.70 -9.87
N PRO A 226 2.69 -8.89 -11.19
CA PRO A 226 2.61 -10.23 -11.78
C PRO A 226 3.88 -11.03 -11.52
N VAL A 227 3.73 -12.34 -11.35
CA VAL A 227 4.83 -13.30 -11.18
C VAL A 227 4.70 -14.37 -12.27
N THR A 228 5.82 -14.69 -12.92
CA THR A 228 5.92 -15.73 -13.94
C THR A 228 6.88 -16.83 -13.48
N GLY A 229 6.56 -18.09 -13.77
CA GLY A 229 7.44 -19.22 -13.46
C GLY A 229 7.38 -19.75 -12.03
N ASP A 230 6.50 -19.21 -11.18
CA ASP A 230 6.21 -19.78 -9.85
C ASP A 230 4.87 -20.54 -9.89
N ALA A 231 4.91 -21.86 -9.68
CA ALA A 231 3.71 -22.69 -9.67
C ALA A 231 2.75 -22.40 -8.51
N ARG A 232 3.18 -21.62 -7.51
CA ARG A 232 2.39 -21.32 -6.31
C ARG A 232 1.52 -20.07 -6.47
N THR A 233 1.84 -19.17 -7.40
CA THR A 233 1.18 -17.87 -7.52
C THR A 233 1.30 -17.25 -8.90
N THR A 234 0.35 -16.38 -9.25
CA THR A 234 0.43 -15.49 -10.42
C THR A 234 0.86 -14.07 -10.07
N SER A 235 0.94 -13.73 -8.77
CA SER A 235 1.29 -12.38 -8.34
C SER A 235 1.92 -12.31 -6.95
N LEU A 236 2.68 -11.26 -6.71
CA LEU A 236 3.20 -10.84 -5.41
C LEU A 236 2.51 -9.54 -5.01
N SER A 237 1.95 -9.50 -3.80
CA SER A 237 1.27 -8.33 -3.25
C SER A 237 2.04 -7.85 -2.04
N TYR A 238 2.70 -6.70 -2.18
CA TYR A 238 3.23 -5.95 -1.05
C TYR A 238 2.17 -4.99 -0.53
N GLU A 239 1.92 -5.07 0.77
CA GLU A 239 1.08 -4.14 1.50
C GLU A 239 1.93 -3.45 2.55
N TYR A 240 1.73 -2.15 2.71
CA TYR A 240 2.48 -1.33 3.65
C TYR A 240 1.56 -0.49 4.49
N LEU A 241 1.78 -0.51 5.81
CA LEU A 241 1.13 0.40 6.75
C LEU A 241 2.19 1.23 7.49
N LEU A 242 2.08 2.56 7.37
CA LEU A 242 2.82 3.51 8.20
C LEU A 242 1.87 4.11 9.24
N ALA A 243 2.03 3.73 10.50
CA ALA A 243 1.31 4.34 11.62
C ALA A 243 2.12 5.47 12.24
N PHE A 244 1.49 6.61 12.52
CA PHE A 244 2.15 7.75 13.15
C PHE A 244 1.16 8.71 13.82
N PRO A 245 1.56 9.41 14.90
CA PRO A 245 0.78 10.52 15.45
C PRO A 245 1.03 11.83 14.68
N ALA A 246 0.03 12.69 14.63
CA ALA A 246 0.13 14.10 14.22
C ALA A 246 -0.56 15.00 15.28
N HIS A 247 -0.18 16.28 15.35
CA HIS A 247 -0.73 17.25 16.31
C HIS A 247 -1.66 18.26 15.64
#